data_AF-A0A7S7PQH1-F1
#
_entry.id   AF-A0A7S7PQH1-F1
#
_cell.length_a   1.000
_cell.length_b   1.000
_cell.length_c   1.000
_cell.angle_alpha   90.00
_cell.angle_beta   90.00
_cell.angle_gamma   90.00
#
_symmetry.space_group_name_H-M   'P 1'
#
loop_
_entity.id
_entity.type
_entity.pdbx_description
1 polymer ?
#
loop_
_entity_poly.entity_id
_entity_poly.type
_entity_poly.pdbx_seq_one_letter_code
_entity_poly.pdbx_strand_id
1 'polypeptide(L)'
;MASGDQSWRTSRAEWSPMMSRVRSKVNEHNSYFVRICTQGGFAVLFRQETQVDMPSSPSSDDNSFREQILETARAQVRRHGEAKTNVVDIARALGTSHTTIYRHFRSKADIFDALVVEMMRDEEEMAKKFVEAKGSFAERLEGMVMALHARKRERFTADAEVYGLYRRIVEERPEIIAAYSKAMTSLVGRILADARKRGEIRVDDVEAAAGVVRDAVTVFVHPVHVATAVAANLPSERMARNVVRTICAGFKAGAKLT
;
A
#
# COMPACT_ATOMS: atom_id res chain seq x y z
N MET A 1 -5.39 68.08 8.85
CA MET A 1 -4.16 68.22 9.66
C MET A 1 -3.39 66.90 9.51
N ALA A 2 -2.65 66.72 8.42
CA ALA A 2 -1.24 67.10 8.21
C ALA A 2 -0.29 66.27 9.11
N SER A 3 0.38 65.26 8.52
CA SER A 3 1.82 65.25 8.16
C SER A 3 2.68 64.66 9.30
N GLY A 4 3.65 63.76 9.08
CA GLY A 4 4.45 63.59 7.88
C GLY A 4 5.17 62.25 7.75
N ASP A 5 5.83 62.18 6.61
CA ASP A 5 6.45 61.09 5.90
C ASP A 5 7.95 60.93 6.27
N GLN A 6 8.52 59.82 5.77
CA GLN A 6 9.90 59.60 5.32
C GLN A 6 10.91 58.82 6.17
N SER A 7 11.25 57.64 5.60
CA SER A 7 12.58 57.31 5.09
C SER A 7 13.56 56.60 6.03
N TRP A 8 13.71 55.29 5.81
CA TRP A 8 14.94 54.78 5.19
C TRP A 8 14.68 53.42 4.51
N ARG A 9 14.93 53.38 3.20
CA ARG A 9 15.15 52.15 2.43
C ARG A 9 16.63 51.80 2.59
N THR A 10 16.98 50.63 3.08
CA THR A 10 18.30 50.04 2.82
C THR A 10 18.14 48.79 1.97
N SER A 11 18.91 48.77 0.88
CA SER A 11 18.80 47.84 -0.22
C SER A 11 19.37 46.46 0.14
N ARG A 12 18.88 45.41 -0.53
CA ARG A 12 19.36 44.01 -0.43
C ARG A 12 20.82 43.81 -0.93
N ALA A 13 21.56 44.88 -1.20
CA ALA A 13 22.87 44.85 -1.86
C ALA A 13 24.09 45.05 -0.94
N GLU A 14 23.93 45.22 0.37
CA GLU A 14 25.05 45.56 1.29
C GLU A 14 25.59 44.39 2.14
N TRP A 15 25.15 43.15 1.91
CA TRP A 15 25.60 41.99 2.70
C TRP A 15 26.32 40.91 1.88
N SER A 16 27.24 41.33 1.01
CA SER A 16 28.22 40.43 0.40
C SER A 16 29.59 41.10 0.53
N PRO A 17 30.37 40.78 1.59
CA PRO A 17 31.16 39.54 1.57
C PRO A 17 31.57 39.03 2.98
N MET A 18 30.80 38.13 3.62
CA MET A 18 31.33 37.37 4.77
C MET A 18 30.57 36.06 5.03
N MET A 19 30.37 35.25 3.99
CA MET A 19 29.88 33.87 4.16
C MET A 19 30.79 32.87 3.44
N SER A 20 32.07 32.85 3.80
CA SER A 20 32.94 31.73 3.45
C SER A 20 33.00 30.72 4.61
N ARG A 21 32.32 29.59 4.38
CA ARG A 21 32.58 28.25 4.96
C ARG A 21 32.03 27.98 6.38
N VAL A 22 30.71 27.96 6.51
CA VAL A 22 30.03 27.06 7.46
C VAL A 22 29.90 25.68 6.81
N ARG A 23 30.47 24.63 7.41
CA ARG A 23 30.21 23.23 7.01
C ARG A 23 28.81 22.84 7.50
N SER A 24 27.87 22.66 6.58
CA SER A 24 26.63 21.95 6.87
C SER A 24 26.91 20.45 6.93
N LYS A 25 26.49 19.79 8.02
CA LYS A 25 26.26 18.35 8.05
C LYS A 25 24.75 18.18 8.09
N VAL A 26 24.18 17.66 6.99
CA VAL A 26 22.78 17.23 6.95
C VAL A 26 22.73 15.89 7.69
N ASN A 27 21.82 15.75 8.65
CA ASN A 27 21.51 14.47 9.28
C ASN A 27 20.12 14.04 8.80
N GLU A 28 20.02 12.87 8.15
CA GLU A 28 18.92 12.48 7.27
C GLU A 28 17.58 12.12 7.94
N HIS A 29 17.36 12.41 9.22
CA HIS A 29 16.18 11.90 9.94
C HIS A 29 15.34 12.96 10.69
N ASN A 30 15.54 14.26 10.46
CA ASN A 30 14.59 15.26 10.96
C ASN A 30 14.74 16.58 10.19
N SER A 31 13.64 17.15 9.70
CA SER A 31 13.63 18.42 8.96
C SER A 31 13.81 19.62 9.91
N TYR A 32 15.02 19.84 10.43
CA TYR A 32 15.36 21.06 11.17
C TYR A 32 16.79 21.52 10.87
N PHE A 33 16.95 22.78 10.48
CA PHE A 33 18.25 23.46 10.49
C PHE A 33 18.45 24.13 11.84
N VAL A 34 19.43 23.67 12.61
CA VAL A 34 19.88 24.37 13.82
C VAL A 34 21.09 25.22 13.46
N ARG A 35 20.97 26.54 13.60
CA ARG A 35 22.10 27.48 13.47
C ARG A 35 22.48 27.96 14.87
N ILE A 36 23.60 27.47 15.40
CA ILE A 36 24.14 27.93 16.68
C ILE A 36 25.13 29.07 16.38
N CYS A 37 24.78 30.30 16.75
CA CYS A 37 25.73 31.40 16.85
C CYS A 37 26.05 31.62 18.34
N THR A 38 27.28 31.34 18.76
CA THR A 38 27.74 31.67 20.12
C THR A 38 28.36 33.05 20.14
N GLN A 39 27.57 34.05 20.57
CA GLN A 39 28.08 35.24 21.24
C GLN A 39 27.11 35.61 22.36
N GLY A 40 27.56 35.58 23.61
CA GLY A 40 26.86 36.22 24.73
C GLY A 40 25.76 35.43 25.45
N GLY A 41 25.76 34.09 25.44
CA GLY A 41 25.09 33.30 26.48
C GLY A 41 23.54 33.25 26.49
N PHE A 42 22.85 33.65 25.42
CA PHE A 42 21.40 33.46 25.28
C PHE A 42 21.06 32.91 23.89
N ALA A 43 20.33 31.80 23.84
CA ALA A 43 19.80 31.23 22.59
C ALA A 43 18.44 31.86 22.29
N VAL A 44 18.36 32.66 21.23
CA VAL A 44 17.09 33.20 20.72
C VAL A 44 16.60 32.30 19.59
N LEU A 45 15.47 31.63 19.80
CA LEU A 45 14.80 30.83 18.78
C LEU A 45 13.97 31.75 17.88
N PHE A 46 14.48 32.05 16.68
CA PHE A 46 13.68 32.69 15.64
C PHE A 46 12.89 31.64 14.86
N ARG A 47 11.55 31.70 14.95
CA ARG A 47 10.63 30.99 14.06
C ARG A 47 10.63 31.72 12.71
N GLN A 48 11.41 31.24 11.75
CA GLN A 48 11.11 31.54 10.34
C GLN A 48 10.06 30.54 9.88
N GLU A 49 8.85 31.02 9.60
CA GLU A 49 7.89 30.30 8.77
C GLU A 49 8.46 30.24 7.35
N THR A 50 9.33 29.26 7.09
CA THR A 50 9.51 28.78 5.74
C THR A 50 8.19 28.14 5.34
N GLN A 51 7.45 28.84 4.48
CA GLN A 51 6.38 28.25 3.69
C GLN A 51 7.01 27.11 2.87
N VAL A 52 6.97 25.91 3.44
CA VAL A 52 7.20 24.68 2.70
C VAL A 52 5.96 24.52 1.85
N ASP A 53 6.08 24.72 0.53
CA ASP A 53 5.08 24.24 -0.40
C ASP A 53 4.99 22.72 -0.19
N MET A 54 3.99 22.32 0.58
CA MET A 54 3.54 20.94 0.66
C MET A 54 3.18 20.55 -0.78
N PRO A 55 3.69 19.43 -1.32
CA PRO A 55 3.29 19.00 -2.65
C PRO A 55 1.76 18.91 -2.66
N SER A 56 1.15 19.69 -3.55
CA SER A 56 -0.28 19.67 -3.77
C SER A 56 -0.73 18.23 -3.98
N SER A 57 -1.82 17.84 -3.34
CA SER A 57 -2.49 16.58 -3.65
C SER A 57 -2.62 16.49 -5.18
N PRO A 58 -2.22 15.36 -5.80
CA PRO A 58 -2.27 15.23 -7.26
C PRO A 58 -3.68 15.56 -7.74
N SER A 59 -3.78 16.36 -8.82
CA SER A 59 -5.08 16.70 -9.42
C SER A 59 -5.80 15.44 -9.87
N SER A 60 -7.13 15.48 -10.00
CA SER A 60 -7.92 14.36 -10.54
C SER A 60 -7.38 13.82 -11.86
N ASP A 61 -6.84 14.72 -12.69
CA ASP A 61 -6.27 14.41 -14.00
C ASP A 61 -4.93 13.69 -13.87
N ASP A 62 -4.13 14.03 -12.85
CA ASP A 62 -2.85 13.37 -12.54
C ASP A 62 -3.07 11.93 -12.04
N ASN A 63 -4.10 11.71 -11.23
CA ASN A 63 -4.49 10.37 -10.78
C ASN A 63 -5.04 9.51 -11.93
N SER A 64 -5.89 10.08 -12.79
CA SER A 64 -6.39 9.42 -14.01
C SER A 64 -5.26 9.02 -14.97
N PHE A 65 -4.24 9.87 -15.12
CA PHE A 65 -3.10 9.53 -15.97
C PHE A 65 -2.21 8.44 -15.36
N ARG A 66 -2.02 8.44 -14.03
CA ARG A 66 -1.32 7.37 -13.33
C ARG A 66 -2.00 6.02 -13.53
N GLU A 67 -3.33 5.97 -13.48
CA GLU A 67 -4.12 4.77 -13.76
C GLU A 67 -3.95 4.31 -15.22
N GLN A 68 -3.90 5.22 -16.20
CA GLN A 68 -3.63 4.88 -17.60
C GLN A 68 -2.23 4.28 -17.82
N ILE A 69 -1.21 4.79 -17.12
CA ILE A 69 0.13 4.20 -17.14
C ILE A 69 0.07 2.76 -16.63
N LEU A 70 -0.62 2.54 -15.50
CA LEU A 70 -0.72 1.22 -14.89
C LEU A 70 -1.50 0.26 -15.79
N GLU A 71 -2.62 0.64 -16.36
CA GLU A 71 -3.35 -0.24 -17.29
C GLU A 71 -2.52 -0.58 -18.54
N THR A 72 -1.79 0.40 -19.09
CA THR A 72 -0.88 0.15 -20.22
C THR A 72 0.26 -0.78 -19.82
N ALA A 73 0.86 -0.57 -18.65
CA ALA A 73 1.92 -1.44 -18.13
C ALA A 73 1.42 -2.86 -17.89
N ARG A 74 0.21 -3.02 -17.35
CA ARG A 74 -0.46 -4.32 -17.16
C ARG A 74 -0.60 -5.05 -18.50
N ALA A 75 -1.08 -4.36 -19.54
CA ALA A 75 -1.23 -4.93 -20.87
C ALA A 75 0.12 -5.36 -21.50
N GLN A 76 1.17 -4.55 -21.32
CA GLN A 76 2.51 -4.90 -21.80
C GLN A 76 3.09 -6.11 -21.07
N VAL A 77 2.98 -6.17 -19.74
CA VAL A 77 3.43 -7.31 -18.94
C VAL A 77 2.67 -8.58 -19.31
N ARG A 78 1.34 -8.52 -19.49
CA ARG A 78 0.54 -9.66 -19.94
C ARG A 78 1.03 -10.24 -21.27
N ARG A 79 1.45 -9.37 -22.21
CA ARG A 79 1.82 -9.79 -23.56
C ARG A 79 3.29 -10.24 -23.68
N HIS A 80 4.19 -9.61 -22.91
CA HIS A 80 5.62 -9.74 -23.12
C HIS A 80 6.38 -10.27 -21.88
N GLY A 81 5.73 -10.29 -20.73
CA GLY A 81 6.36 -10.58 -19.44
C GLY A 81 7.12 -9.38 -18.86
N GLU A 82 7.44 -9.48 -17.57
CA GLU A 82 8.16 -8.42 -16.84
C GLU A 82 9.53 -8.13 -17.45
N ALA A 83 10.27 -9.17 -17.83
CA ALA A 83 11.64 -9.05 -18.33
C ALA A 83 11.73 -8.25 -19.62
N LYS A 84 10.78 -8.45 -20.54
CA LYS A 84 10.80 -7.81 -21.88
C LYS A 84 10.07 -6.46 -21.92
N THR A 85 9.27 -6.13 -20.91
CA THR A 85 8.57 -4.85 -20.84
C THR A 85 9.49 -3.76 -20.29
N ASN A 86 9.64 -2.63 -20.99
CA ASN A 86 10.38 -1.46 -20.48
C ASN A 86 9.52 -0.18 -20.50
N VAL A 87 9.98 0.86 -19.79
CA VAL A 87 9.25 2.14 -19.66
C VAL A 87 9.06 2.83 -21.01
N VAL A 88 9.98 2.63 -21.96
CA VAL A 88 9.88 3.21 -23.31
C VAL A 88 8.77 2.54 -24.10
N ASP A 89 8.58 1.23 -23.97
CA ASP A 89 7.48 0.50 -24.62
C ASP A 89 6.13 0.90 -24.03
N ILE A 90 6.05 1.07 -22.71
CA ILE A 90 4.85 1.60 -22.05
C ILE A 90 4.54 3.02 -22.56
N ALA A 91 5.54 3.90 -22.62
CA ALA A 91 5.38 5.25 -23.14
C ALA A 91 4.89 5.26 -24.59
N ARG A 92 5.48 4.40 -25.44
CA ARG A 92 5.09 4.25 -26.84
C ARG A 92 3.65 3.77 -26.97
N ALA A 93 3.25 2.77 -26.18
CA ALA A 93 1.90 2.24 -26.19
C ALA A 93 0.85 3.25 -25.69
N LEU A 94 1.22 4.10 -24.74
CA LEU A 94 0.36 5.17 -24.20
C LEU A 94 0.38 6.45 -25.07
N GLY A 95 1.25 6.54 -26.07
CA GLY A 95 1.39 7.73 -26.92
C GLY A 95 2.03 8.92 -26.20
N THR A 96 2.89 8.67 -25.21
CA THR A 96 3.57 9.71 -24.40
C THR A 96 5.10 9.53 -24.41
N SER A 97 5.82 10.41 -23.72
CA SER A 97 7.27 10.30 -23.52
C SER A 97 7.60 9.54 -22.24
N HIS A 98 8.73 8.82 -22.22
CA HIS A 98 9.19 8.17 -20.99
C HIS A 98 9.45 9.19 -19.87
N THR A 99 9.86 10.42 -20.22
CA THR A 99 10.07 11.51 -19.26
C THR A 99 8.78 11.88 -18.55
N THR A 100 7.65 11.86 -19.27
CA THR A 100 6.32 12.07 -18.68
C THR A 100 6.00 10.96 -17.69
N ILE A 101 6.24 9.68 -18.03
CA ILE A 101 6.04 8.56 -17.09
C ILE A 101 6.92 8.71 -15.84
N TYR A 102 8.18 9.13 -16.00
CA TYR A 102 9.12 9.30 -14.89
C TYR A 102 8.70 10.40 -13.89
N ARG A 103 7.78 11.30 -14.25
CA ARG A 103 7.18 12.23 -13.29
C ARG A 103 6.28 11.55 -12.27
N HIS A 104 5.66 10.42 -12.62
CA HIS A 104 4.75 9.67 -11.75
C HIS A 104 5.40 8.45 -11.10
N PHE A 105 6.43 7.87 -11.73
CA PHE A 105 7.11 6.67 -11.25
C PHE A 105 8.62 6.83 -11.40
N ARG A 106 9.39 6.63 -10.33
CA ARG A 106 10.84 6.90 -10.37
C ARG A 106 11.60 5.78 -11.07
N SER A 107 11.00 4.59 -11.20
CA SER A 107 11.62 3.42 -11.80
C SER A 107 10.61 2.48 -12.47
N LYS A 108 11.10 1.55 -13.28
CA LYS A 108 10.31 0.40 -13.79
C LYS A 108 9.73 -0.44 -12.64
N ALA A 109 10.51 -0.64 -11.57
CA ALA A 109 10.08 -1.37 -10.39
C ALA A 109 8.92 -0.67 -9.70
N ASP A 110 8.94 0.66 -9.58
CA ASP A 110 7.85 1.44 -8.97
C ASP A 110 6.52 1.26 -9.71
N ILE A 111 6.56 1.17 -11.05
CA ILE A 111 5.36 0.93 -11.88
C ILE A 111 4.78 -0.45 -11.55
N PHE A 112 5.63 -1.46 -11.49
CA PHE A 112 5.20 -2.85 -11.26
C PHE A 112 4.80 -3.11 -9.81
N ASP A 113 5.45 -2.44 -8.84
CA ASP A 113 5.03 -2.45 -7.44
C ASP A 113 3.64 -1.82 -7.31
N ALA A 114 3.39 -0.70 -7.98
CA ALA A 114 2.08 -0.07 -8.00
C ALA A 114 1.00 -0.96 -8.65
N LEU A 115 1.32 -1.71 -9.70
CA LEU A 115 0.39 -2.68 -10.30
C LEU A 115 -0.09 -3.73 -9.30
N VAL A 116 0.83 -4.29 -8.52
CA VAL A 116 0.47 -5.31 -7.53
C VAL A 116 -0.28 -4.68 -6.36
N VAL A 117 0.12 -3.49 -5.92
CA VAL A 117 -0.59 -2.74 -4.88
C VAL A 117 -2.04 -2.44 -5.31
N GLU A 118 -2.29 -2.08 -6.57
CA GLU A 118 -3.66 -1.94 -7.08
C GLU A 118 -4.43 -3.27 -7.04
N MET A 119 -3.81 -4.37 -7.45
CA MET A 119 -4.46 -5.68 -7.37
C MET A 119 -4.81 -6.07 -5.93
N MET A 120 -3.94 -5.75 -4.99
CA MET A 120 -4.16 -5.94 -3.54
C MET A 120 -5.29 -5.04 -3.03
N ARG A 121 -5.35 -3.78 -3.45
CA ARG A 121 -6.44 -2.85 -3.11
C ARG A 121 -7.79 -3.34 -3.65
N ASP A 122 -7.84 -3.81 -4.89
CA ASP A 122 -9.10 -4.34 -5.42
C ASP A 122 -9.60 -5.58 -4.65
N GLU A 123 -8.68 -6.38 -4.11
CA GLU A 123 -9.00 -7.54 -3.27
C GLU A 123 -9.48 -7.11 -1.90
N GLU A 124 -8.86 -6.09 -1.31
CA GLU A 124 -9.33 -5.46 -0.07
C GLU A 124 -10.75 -4.91 -0.24
N GLU A 125 -11.03 -4.16 -1.32
CA GLU A 125 -12.36 -3.63 -1.63
C GLU A 125 -13.41 -4.72 -1.84
N MET A 126 -13.03 -5.83 -2.49
CA MET A 126 -13.89 -6.98 -2.60
C MET A 126 -14.17 -7.63 -1.23
N ALA A 127 -13.14 -7.77 -0.39
CA ALA A 127 -13.26 -8.35 0.94
C ALA A 127 -14.15 -7.48 1.87
N LYS A 128 -14.10 -6.15 1.76
CA LYS A 128 -14.97 -5.21 2.51
C LYS A 128 -16.46 -5.54 2.35
N LYS A 129 -16.89 -5.99 1.17
CA LYS A 129 -18.29 -6.39 0.91
C LYS A 129 -18.78 -7.50 1.84
N PHE A 130 -17.90 -8.41 2.26
CA PHE A 130 -18.24 -9.49 3.20
C PHE A 130 -18.30 -9.03 4.66
N VAL A 131 -17.61 -7.94 4.98
CA VAL A 131 -17.74 -7.29 6.28
C VAL A 131 -19.13 -6.65 6.42
N GLU A 132 -19.73 -6.19 5.32
CA GLU A 132 -21.05 -5.56 5.33
C GLU A 132 -22.20 -6.53 4.99
N ALA A 133 -21.86 -7.72 4.51
CA ALA A 133 -22.83 -8.72 4.11
C ALA A 133 -23.71 -9.20 5.29
N LYS A 134 -24.96 -9.52 4.96
CA LYS A 134 -25.88 -10.20 5.89
C LYS A 134 -25.49 -11.66 6.04
N GLY A 135 -25.90 -12.27 7.16
CA GLY A 135 -25.67 -13.68 7.45
C GLY A 135 -24.89 -13.90 8.74
N SER A 136 -24.62 -15.17 9.02
CA SER A 136 -23.73 -15.61 10.09
C SER A 136 -22.28 -15.24 9.78
N PHE A 137 -21.44 -15.17 10.81
CA PHE A 137 -20.02 -14.91 10.62
C PHE A 137 -19.33 -15.99 9.76
N ALA A 138 -19.81 -17.24 9.85
CA ALA A 138 -19.25 -18.36 9.10
C ALA A 138 -19.52 -18.23 7.60
N GLU A 139 -20.74 -17.84 7.21
CA GLU A 139 -21.10 -17.58 5.81
C GLU A 139 -20.29 -16.41 5.24
N ARG A 140 -20.14 -15.34 6.01
CA ARG A 140 -19.36 -14.15 5.60
C ARG A 140 -17.89 -14.49 5.44
N LEU A 141 -17.31 -15.24 6.37
CA LEU A 141 -15.90 -15.63 6.32
C LEU A 141 -15.62 -16.63 5.18
N GLU A 142 -16.45 -17.66 5.03
CA GLU A 142 -16.34 -18.61 3.92
C GLU A 142 -16.50 -17.89 2.58
N GLY A 143 -17.50 -17.02 2.45
CA GLY A 143 -17.71 -16.21 1.26
C GLY A 143 -16.50 -15.35 0.90
N MET A 144 -15.91 -14.67 1.89
CA MET A 144 -14.71 -13.85 1.69
C MET A 144 -13.54 -14.69 1.16
N VAL A 145 -13.25 -15.81 1.82
CA VAL A 145 -12.11 -16.69 1.45
C VAL A 145 -12.34 -17.32 0.07
N MET A 146 -13.56 -17.77 -0.23
CA MET A 146 -13.89 -18.37 -1.51
C MET A 146 -13.83 -17.34 -2.65
N ALA A 147 -14.28 -16.11 -2.42
CA ALA A 147 -14.17 -15.03 -3.41
C ALA A 147 -12.71 -14.68 -3.72
N LEU A 148 -11.86 -14.60 -2.70
CA LEU A 148 -10.42 -14.41 -2.89
C LEU A 148 -9.79 -15.58 -3.64
N HIS A 149 -10.10 -16.82 -3.24
CA HIS A 149 -9.59 -18.03 -3.92
C HIS A 149 -9.99 -18.07 -5.40
N ALA A 150 -11.27 -17.87 -5.70
CA ALA A 150 -11.80 -17.88 -7.07
C ALA A 150 -11.13 -16.81 -7.93
N ARG A 151 -11.00 -15.58 -7.41
CA ARG A 151 -10.34 -14.47 -8.10
C ARG A 151 -8.88 -14.76 -8.41
N LYS A 152 -8.13 -15.34 -7.48
CA LYS A 152 -6.73 -15.75 -7.71
C LYS A 152 -6.65 -16.86 -8.75
N ARG A 153 -7.58 -17.82 -8.73
CA ARG A 153 -7.62 -18.93 -9.68
C ARG A 153 -7.92 -18.46 -11.11
N GLU A 154 -8.95 -17.62 -11.29
CA GLU A 154 -9.35 -17.07 -12.59
C GLU A 154 -8.25 -16.19 -13.18
N ARG A 155 -7.74 -15.24 -12.39
CA ARG A 155 -6.68 -14.36 -12.86
C ARG A 155 -5.39 -15.13 -13.12
N PHE A 156 -5.03 -16.17 -12.34
CA PHE A 156 -3.84 -16.99 -12.64
C PHE A 156 -3.92 -17.59 -14.04
N THR A 157 -5.08 -18.13 -14.42
CA THR A 157 -5.27 -18.69 -15.76
C THR A 157 -5.21 -17.63 -16.86
N ALA A 158 -5.57 -16.38 -16.55
CA ALA A 158 -5.57 -15.28 -17.52
C ALA A 158 -4.21 -14.56 -17.64
N ASP A 159 -3.46 -14.43 -16.54
CA ASP A 159 -2.41 -13.40 -16.36
C ASP A 159 -1.12 -13.92 -15.70
N ALA A 160 -0.66 -15.14 -16.02
CA ALA A 160 0.50 -15.75 -15.39
C ALA A 160 1.75 -14.83 -15.29
N GLU A 161 1.99 -13.99 -16.30
CA GLU A 161 3.08 -13.01 -16.31
C GLU A 161 2.93 -11.88 -15.28
N VAL A 162 1.70 -11.38 -15.08
CA VAL A 162 1.43 -10.34 -14.05
C VAL A 162 1.62 -10.93 -12.65
N TYR A 163 1.37 -12.23 -12.49
CA TYR A 163 1.65 -12.94 -11.24
C TYR A 163 3.13 -13.13 -10.95
N GLY A 164 4.00 -13.14 -11.97
CA GLY A 164 5.44 -13.10 -11.78
C GLY A 164 5.88 -11.91 -10.91
N LEU A 165 5.20 -10.76 -11.02
CA LEU A 165 5.49 -9.55 -10.25
C LEU A 165 5.32 -9.75 -8.73
N TYR A 166 4.42 -10.63 -8.30
CA TYR A 166 4.21 -10.92 -6.87
C TYR A 166 5.44 -11.55 -6.24
N ARG A 167 6.19 -12.38 -6.98
CA ARG A 167 7.38 -13.04 -6.45
C ARG A 167 8.46 -12.02 -6.10
N ARG A 168 8.66 -11.03 -6.96
CA ARG A 168 9.60 -9.92 -6.73
C ARG A 168 9.22 -9.12 -5.48
N ILE A 169 7.94 -8.79 -5.30
CA ILE A 169 7.49 -8.01 -4.13
C ILE A 169 7.69 -8.74 -2.81
N VAL A 170 7.48 -10.06 -2.79
CA VAL A 170 7.72 -10.86 -1.58
C VAL A 170 9.21 -10.80 -1.18
N GLU A 171 10.11 -10.78 -2.15
CA GLU A 171 11.56 -10.76 -1.92
C GLU A 171 12.08 -9.34 -1.62
N GLU A 172 11.61 -8.32 -2.35
CA GLU A 172 12.21 -6.98 -2.36
C GLU A 172 11.43 -5.94 -1.56
N ARG A 173 10.13 -6.15 -1.32
CA ARG A 173 9.20 -5.14 -0.77
C ARG A 173 8.35 -5.71 0.39
N PRO A 174 8.98 -6.22 1.48
CA PRO A 174 8.27 -6.86 2.59
C PRO A 174 7.25 -5.94 3.27
N GLU A 175 7.45 -4.62 3.21
CA GLU A 175 6.52 -3.62 3.75
C GLU A 175 5.18 -3.59 3.03
N ILE A 176 5.14 -3.91 1.72
CA ILE A 176 3.88 -3.99 0.95
C ILE A 176 3.09 -5.22 1.41
N ILE A 177 3.76 -6.36 1.59
CA ILE A 177 3.14 -7.60 2.09
C ILE A 177 2.62 -7.40 3.51
N ALA A 178 3.41 -6.76 4.38
CA ALA A 178 3.02 -6.47 5.76
C ALA A 178 1.77 -5.56 5.82
N ALA A 179 1.73 -4.51 4.99
CA ALA A 179 0.57 -3.62 4.90
C ALA A 179 -0.69 -4.37 4.44
N TYR A 180 -0.59 -5.19 3.38
CA TYR A 180 -1.71 -5.99 2.89
C TYR A 180 -2.18 -7.02 3.92
N SER A 181 -1.25 -7.73 4.57
CA SER A 181 -1.57 -8.69 5.63
C SER A 181 -2.31 -8.02 6.79
N LYS A 182 -1.86 -6.82 7.20
CA LYS A 182 -2.54 -6.03 8.25
C LYS A 182 -3.94 -5.60 7.83
N ALA A 183 -4.12 -5.13 6.61
CA ALA A 183 -5.43 -4.73 6.08
C ALA A 183 -6.42 -5.92 6.07
N MET A 184 -5.99 -7.06 5.54
CA MET A 184 -6.82 -8.28 5.50
C MET A 184 -7.14 -8.81 6.90
N THR A 185 -6.17 -8.80 7.81
CA THR A 185 -6.39 -9.19 9.22
C THR A 185 -7.42 -8.28 9.88
N SER A 186 -7.37 -6.97 9.62
CA SER A 186 -8.36 -6.01 10.13
C SER A 186 -9.78 -6.31 9.61
N LEU A 187 -9.93 -6.63 8.33
CA LEU A 187 -11.24 -7.00 7.75
C LEU A 187 -11.82 -8.26 8.38
N VAL A 188 -10.99 -9.29 8.59
CA VAL A 188 -11.40 -10.50 9.31
C VAL A 188 -11.77 -10.19 10.75
N GLY A 189 -10.96 -9.38 11.44
CA GLY A 189 -11.21 -8.93 12.80
C GLY A 189 -12.56 -8.22 12.95
N ARG A 190 -12.97 -7.41 11.97
CA ARG A 190 -14.30 -6.78 11.95
C ARG A 190 -15.43 -7.80 11.88
N ILE A 191 -15.30 -8.88 11.09
CA ILE A 191 -16.30 -9.97 11.04
C ILE A 191 -16.38 -10.68 12.39
N LEU A 192 -15.23 -11.02 12.98
CA LEU A 192 -15.17 -11.74 14.26
C LEU A 192 -15.66 -10.87 15.44
N ALA A 193 -15.33 -9.58 15.44
CA ALA A 193 -15.81 -8.64 16.45
C ALA A 193 -17.35 -8.52 16.43
N ASP A 194 -17.94 -8.43 15.23
CA ASP A 194 -19.39 -8.42 15.06
C ASP A 194 -20.02 -9.75 15.52
N ALA A 195 -19.42 -10.88 15.14
CA ALA A 195 -19.85 -12.21 15.56
C ALA A 195 -19.85 -12.38 17.10
N ARG A 196 -18.79 -11.88 17.76
CA ARG A 196 -18.68 -11.91 19.23
C ARG A 196 -19.74 -11.03 19.87
N LYS A 197 -19.98 -9.82 19.33
CA LYS A 197 -21.04 -8.92 19.79
C LYS A 197 -22.43 -9.55 19.66
N ARG A 198 -22.66 -10.33 18.60
CA ARG A 198 -23.89 -11.08 18.34
C ARG A 198 -23.99 -12.41 19.11
N GLY A 199 -22.96 -12.78 19.87
CA GLY A 199 -22.93 -14.03 20.63
C GLY A 199 -22.77 -15.30 19.78
N GLU A 200 -22.38 -15.18 18.51
CA GLU A 200 -22.19 -16.32 17.60
C GLU A 200 -20.90 -17.11 17.88
N ILE A 201 -19.91 -16.46 18.48
CA ILE A 201 -18.60 -17.05 18.80
C ILE A 201 -18.17 -16.74 20.23
N ARG A 202 -17.25 -17.56 20.74
CA ARG A 202 -16.58 -17.38 22.02
C ARG A 202 -15.08 -17.34 21.75
N VAL A 203 -14.50 -16.14 21.78
CA VAL A 203 -13.09 -15.90 21.52
C VAL A 203 -12.59 -14.86 22.53
N ASP A 204 -11.49 -15.20 23.20
CA ASP A 204 -10.80 -14.37 24.19
C ASP A 204 -10.10 -13.17 23.53
N ASP A 205 -9.37 -13.41 22.44
CA ASP A 205 -8.67 -12.38 21.68
C ASP A 205 -9.08 -12.37 20.19
N VAL A 206 -9.81 -11.32 19.79
CA VAL A 206 -10.29 -11.16 18.40
C VAL A 206 -9.16 -10.84 17.43
N GLU A 207 -8.12 -10.10 17.85
CA GLU A 207 -7.00 -9.78 16.98
C GLU A 207 -6.16 -11.03 16.71
N ALA A 208 -5.86 -11.81 17.75
CA ALA A 208 -5.20 -13.10 17.60
C ALA A 208 -6.02 -14.06 16.72
N ALA A 209 -7.33 -14.15 16.94
CA ALA A 209 -8.22 -14.99 16.12
C ALA A 209 -8.25 -14.59 14.65
N ALA A 210 -8.26 -13.28 14.37
CA ALA A 210 -8.17 -12.77 13.01
C ALA A 210 -6.82 -13.13 12.36
N GLY A 211 -5.73 -13.02 13.12
CA GLY A 211 -4.39 -13.44 12.70
C GLY A 211 -4.34 -14.92 12.34
N VAL A 212 -4.93 -15.80 13.18
CA VAL A 212 -5.04 -17.25 12.96
C VAL A 212 -5.82 -17.56 11.69
N VAL A 213 -6.99 -16.93 11.50
CA VAL A 213 -7.78 -17.10 10.28
C VAL A 213 -6.96 -16.70 9.06
N ARG A 214 -6.35 -15.51 9.08
CA ARG A 214 -5.59 -14.99 7.94
C ARG A 214 -4.41 -15.91 7.58
N ASP A 215 -3.62 -16.37 8.56
CA ASP A 215 -2.51 -17.30 8.31
C ASP A 215 -2.99 -18.66 7.79
N ALA A 216 -4.04 -19.22 8.41
CA ALA A 216 -4.56 -20.53 8.04
C ALA A 216 -5.09 -20.57 6.59
N VAL A 217 -5.59 -19.44 6.07
CA VAL A 217 -6.12 -19.37 4.72
C VAL A 217 -5.13 -18.85 3.68
N THR A 218 -3.97 -18.30 4.07
CA THR A 218 -2.97 -17.73 3.14
C THR A 218 -2.61 -18.68 2.00
N VAL A 219 -2.45 -19.98 2.27
CA VAL A 219 -2.13 -20.98 1.24
C VAL A 219 -3.20 -21.11 0.15
N PHE A 220 -4.45 -20.74 0.44
CA PHE A 220 -5.56 -20.78 -0.52
C PHE A 220 -5.78 -19.45 -1.23
N VAL A 221 -5.19 -18.35 -0.76
CA VAL A 221 -5.43 -17.01 -1.32
C VAL A 221 -4.15 -16.31 -1.79
N HIS A 222 -2.98 -16.89 -1.56
CA HIS A 222 -1.73 -16.38 -2.10
C HIS A 222 -1.51 -16.87 -3.54
N PRO A 223 -1.15 -16.00 -4.51
CA PRO A 223 -1.07 -16.38 -5.91
C PRO A 223 -0.14 -17.56 -6.20
N VAL A 224 1.05 -17.59 -5.58
CA VAL A 224 2.04 -18.67 -5.79
C VAL A 224 1.48 -20.03 -5.35
N HIS A 225 0.76 -20.07 -4.24
CA HIS A 225 0.20 -21.32 -3.71
C HIS A 225 -1.02 -21.77 -4.51
N VAL A 226 -1.88 -20.83 -4.93
CA VAL A 226 -3.01 -21.14 -5.82
C VAL A 226 -2.51 -21.65 -7.17
N ALA A 227 -1.48 -21.02 -7.75
CA ALA A 227 -0.84 -21.48 -8.98
C ALA A 227 -0.30 -22.91 -8.84
N THR A 228 0.43 -23.17 -7.76
CA THR A 228 0.98 -24.50 -7.46
C THR A 228 -0.13 -25.54 -7.32
N ALA A 229 -1.20 -25.20 -6.60
CA ALA A 229 -2.35 -26.10 -6.40
C ALA A 229 -3.09 -26.39 -7.71
N VAL A 230 -3.29 -25.39 -8.58
CA VAL A 230 -3.90 -25.58 -9.90
C VAL A 230 -3.04 -26.46 -10.79
N ALA A 231 -1.74 -26.20 -10.87
CA ALA A 231 -0.81 -26.98 -11.68
C ALA A 231 -0.72 -28.45 -11.24
N ALA A 232 -0.80 -28.70 -9.92
CA ALA A 232 -0.79 -30.04 -9.35
C ALA A 232 -2.19 -30.68 -9.23
N ASN A 233 -3.24 -30.04 -9.76
CA ASN A 233 -4.64 -30.48 -9.67
C ASN A 233 -5.09 -30.83 -8.24
N LEU A 234 -4.64 -30.04 -7.26
CA LEU A 234 -5.00 -30.22 -5.86
C LEU A 234 -6.44 -29.75 -5.61
N PRO A 235 -7.16 -30.36 -4.66
CA PRO A 235 -8.53 -29.98 -4.31
C PRO A 235 -8.57 -28.73 -3.42
N SER A 236 -7.92 -27.63 -3.85
CA SER A 236 -7.68 -26.43 -3.03
C SER A 236 -8.96 -25.78 -2.53
N GLU A 237 -9.99 -25.67 -3.36
CA GLU A 237 -11.27 -25.07 -2.96
C GLU A 237 -11.94 -25.88 -1.84
N ARG A 238 -11.99 -27.21 -1.99
CA ARG A 238 -12.54 -28.11 -0.97
C ARG A 238 -11.76 -28.00 0.34
N MET A 239 -10.42 -27.92 0.28
CA MET A 239 -9.59 -27.76 1.47
C MET A 239 -9.76 -26.39 2.12
N ALA A 240 -9.88 -25.32 1.33
CA ALA A 240 -10.15 -23.99 1.85
C ALA A 240 -11.48 -23.93 2.63
N ARG A 241 -12.55 -24.53 2.10
CA ARG A 241 -13.84 -24.64 2.82
C ARG A 241 -13.70 -25.45 4.11
N ASN A 242 -13.00 -26.57 4.08
CA ASN A 242 -12.79 -27.40 5.26
C ASN A 242 -12.02 -26.65 6.35
N VAL A 243 -10.96 -25.92 6.00
CA VAL A 243 -10.19 -25.11 6.94
C VAL A 243 -11.07 -24.03 7.56
N VAL A 244 -11.80 -23.25 6.76
CA VAL A 244 -12.72 -22.22 7.28
C VAL A 244 -13.78 -22.82 8.19
N ARG A 245 -14.42 -23.92 7.78
CA ARG A 245 -15.44 -24.61 8.58
C ARG A 245 -14.89 -25.08 9.93
N THR A 246 -13.69 -25.67 9.95
CA THR A 246 -13.03 -26.13 11.17
C THR A 246 -12.73 -24.97 12.11
N ILE A 247 -12.18 -23.86 11.59
CA ILE A 247 -11.91 -22.66 12.39
C ILE A 247 -13.20 -22.06 12.95
N CYS A 248 -14.24 -21.92 12.13
CA CYS A 248 -15.54 -21.44 12.57
C CYS A 248 -16.14 -22.33 13.67
N ALA A 249 -16.02 -23.66 13.56
CA ALA A 249 -16.47 -24.57 14.60
C ALA A 249 -15.68 -24.38 15.91
N GLY A 250 -14.36 -24.22 15.84
CA GLY A 250 -13.51 -23.94 16.99
C GLY A 250 -13.90 -22.65 17.72
N PHE A 251 -14.15 -21.56 16.98
CA PHE A 251 -14.58 -20.29 17.57
C PHE A 251 -15.99 -20.36 18.17
N LYS A 252 -16.92 -21.14 17.59
CA LYS A 252 -18.23 -21.40 18.21
C LYS A 252 -18.11 -22.19 19.51
N ALA A 253 -17.18 -23.15 19.55
CA ALA A 253 -16.94 -24.01 20.70
C ALA A 253 -16.20 -23.32 21.85
N GLY A 254 -15.55 -22.18 21.62
CA GLY A 254 -14.81 -21.46 22.65
C GLY A 254 -13.31 -21.72 22.69
N ALA A 255 -12.67 -21.88 21.53
CA ALA A 255 -11.22 -21.97 21.44
C ALA A 255 -10.55 -20.78 22.13
N LYS A 256 -9.56 -21.07 22.99
CA LYS A 256 -8.68 -20.08 23.62
C LYS A 256 -7.42 -19.91 22.78
N LEU A 257 -7.00 -18.66 22.58
CA LEU A 257 -5.80 -18.32 21.83
C LEU A 257 -4.70 -17.73 22.72
N THR A 258 -4.95 -17.67 24.03
CA THR A 258 -4.01 -17.27 25.08
C THR A 258 -3.86 -18.33 26.18
#